data_AF-A0A7V5VNQ4-F1
#
_entry.id   AF-A0A7V5VNQ4-F1
#
_cell.length_a   1.000
_cell.length_b   1.000
_cell.length_c   1.000
_cell.angle_alpha   90.00
_cell.angle_beta   90.00
_cell.angle_gamma   90.00
#
_symmetry.space_group_name_H-M   'P 1'
#
loop_
_entity.id
_entity.type
_entity.pdbx_description
1 polymer ?
#
loop_
_entity_poly.entity_id
_entity_poly.type
_entity_poly.pdbx_seq_one_letter_code
_entity_poly.pdbx_strand_id
1 'polypeptide(L)'
;MSTTSFNELVKKLREETGVGILDCKKALQQANGDLEKAKLILREQGKELFASRTGEANQGRVEAYIHHNGRVGVLIEMDCQTDFVANSDAFREVLKDLAMHIAAAYPPPQYIKPEDVPPEVLEREKEIYRHQAEQEGKPPHVIEKIVEGKLKNFYQQVCLIKQPFVKDPTGQTTIEDILGELANKVGETIVVRRFARFEVGK
;
A
#
# COMPACT_ATOMS: atom_id res chain seq x y z
N MET A 1 11.77 -37.54 9.42
CA MET A 1 11.11 -36.29 8.97
C MET A 1 11.81 -35.86 7.70
N SER A 2 11.10 -35.75 6.58
CA SER A 2 11.71 -35.32 5.32
C SER A 2 12.07 -33.84 5.43
N THR A 3 13.36 -33.51 5.39
CA THR A 3 13.82 -32.13 5.34
C THR A 3 13.37 -31.55 4.00
N THR A 4 12.46 -30.58 4.01
CA THR A 4 12.02 -29.88 2.79
C THR A 4 13.24 -29.32 2.08
N SER A 5 13.42 -29.65 0.82
CA SER A 5 14.56 -29.19 0.04
C SER A 5 14.48 -27.69 -0.22
N PHE A 6 15.63 -27.03 -0.40
CA PHE A 6 15.67 -25.60 -0.71
C PHE A 6 14.86 -25.26 -1.97
N ASN A 7 14.87 -26.12 -2.99
CA ASN A 7 14.09 -25.91 -4.21
C ASN A 7 12.58 -26.00 -3.98
N GLU A 8 12.13 -26.89 -3.08
CA GLU A 8 10.72 -26.95 -2.68
C GLU A 8 10.31 -25.70 -1.91
N LEU A 9 11.19 -25.15 -1.05
CA LEU A 9 10.94 -23.87 -0.38
C LEU A 9 10.82 -22.72 -1.40
N VAL A 10 11.69 -22.66 -2.41
CA VAL A 10 11.60 -21.66 -3.49
C VAL A 10 10.28 -21.80 -4.26
N LYS A 11 9.89 -23.03 -4.60
CA LYS A 11 8.63 -23.29 -5.30
C LYS A 11 7.43 -22.85 -4.46
N LYS A 12 7.41 -23.22 -3.18
CA LYS A 12 6.35 -22.84 -2.24
C LYS A 12 6.26 -21.32 -2.08
N LEU A 13 7.39 -20.64 -1.89
CA LEU A 13 7.42 -19.19 -1.77
C LEU A 13 6.89 -18.50 -3.04
N ARG A 14 7.22 -19.02 -4.22
CA ARG A 14 6.68 -18.52 -5.49
C ARG A 14 5.18 -18.79 -5.63
N GLU A 15 4.71 -19.96 -5.23
CA GLU A 15 3.28 -20.29 -5.26
C GLU A 15 2.47 -19.36 -4.33
N GLU A 16 3.02 -19.01 -3.16
CA GLU A 16 2.36 -18.14 -2.19
C GLU A 16 2.43 -16.64 -2.55
N THR A 17 3.53 -16.19 -3.17
CA THR A 17 3.76 -14.74 -3.46
C THR A 17 3.52 -14.36 -4.90
N GLY A 18 3.60 -15.31 -5.84
CA GLY A 18 3.59 -15.05 -7.28
C GLY A 18 4.85 -14.39 -7.83
N VAL A 19 5.86 -14.10 -6.99
CA VAL A 19 7.11 -13.42 -7.40
C VAL A 19 8.00 -14.35 -8.24
N GLY A 20 8.85 -13.75 -9.09
CA GLY A 20 9.80 -14.47 -9.93
C GLY A 20 10.72 -15.43 -9.14
N ILE A 21 11.00 -16.61 -9.72
CA ILE A 21 11.79 -17.68 -9.08
C ILE A 21 13.13 -17.17 -8.53
N LEU A 22 13.79 -16.30 -9.28
CA LEU A 22 15.11 -15.79 -8.91
C LEU A 22 15.05 -14.95 -7.63
N ASP A 23 14.04 -14.09 -7.48
CA ASP A 23 13.93 -13.22 -6.32
C ASP A 23 13.42 -13.99 -5.10
N CYS A 24 12.52 -14.96 -5.29
CA CYS A 24 12.18 -15.94 -4.23
C CYS A 24 13.43 -16.67 -3.72
N LYS A 25 14.31 -17.11 -4.63
CA LYS A 25 15.57 -17.77 -4.28
C LYS A 25 16.50 -16.87 -3.49
N LYS A 26 16.70 -15.61 -3.92
CA LYS A 26 17.53 -14.64 -3.19
C LYS A 26 16.97 -14.34 -1.80
N ALA A 27 15.65 -14.11 -1.69
CA ALA A 27 14.99 -13.85 -0.42
C ALA A 27 15.16 -15.02 0.56
N LEU A 28 14.99 -16.26 0.10
CA LEU A 28 15.23 -17.45 0.92
C LEU A 28 16.69 -17.60 1.34
N GLN A 29 17.65 -17.23 0.49
CA GLN A 29 19.07 -17.22 0.86
C GLN A 29 19.34 -16.20 1.97
N GLN A 30 18.82 -14.98 1.85
CA GLN A 30 18.95 -13.94 2.88
C GLN A 30 18.21 -14.30 4.19
N ALA A 31 17.13 -15.07 4.08
CA ALA A 31 16.36 -15.57 5.20
C ALA A 31 16.92 -16.87 5.80
N ASN A 32 18.02 -17.43 5.28
CA ASN A 32 18.57 -18.72 5.69
C ASN A 32 17.53 -19.86 5.64
N GLY A 33 16.65 -19.85 4.63
CA GLY A 33 15.60 -20.85 4.44
C GLY A 33 14.32 -20.62 5.24
N ASP A 34 14.23 -19.56 6.04
CA ASP A 34 13.00 -19.19 6.74
C ASP A 34 11.98 -18.56 5.77
N LEU A 35 10.83 -19.23 5.59
CA LEU A 35 9.79 -18.79 4.67
C LEU A 35 9.12 -17.48 5.09
N GLU A 36 8.83 -17.30 6.37
CA GLU A 36 8.12 -16.11 6.85
C GLU A 36 9.03 -14.89 6.76
N LYS A 37 10.31 -15.06 7.13
CA LYS A 37 11.31 -14.01 6.94
C LYS A 37 11.54 -13.71 5.45
N ALA A 38 11.54 -14.73 4.57
CA ALA A 38 11.66 -14.50 3.14
C ALA A 38 10.48 -13.71 2.55
N LYS A 39 9.25 -13.94 3.03
CA LYS A 39 8.08 -13.13 2.64
C LYS A 39 8.23 -11.67 3.04
N LEU A 40 8.69 -11.41 4.28
CA LEU A 40 8.96 -10.04 4.73
C LEU A 40 10.01 -9.36 3.86
N ILE A 41 11.07 -10.06 3.49
CA ILE A 41 12.10 -9.54 2.57
C ILE A 41 11.49 -9.19 1.20
N LEU A 42 10.69 -10.08 0.63
CA LEU A 42 10.05 -9.84 -0.67
C LEU A 42 9.07 -8.65 -0.63
N ARG A 43 8.37 -8.46 0.49
CA ARG A 43 7.47 -7.32 0.70
C ARG A 43 8.24 -6.01 0.74
N GLU A 44 9.30 -5.94 1.53
CA GLU A 44 10.14 -4.73 1.61
C GLU A 44 10.80 -4.43 0.26
N GLN A 45 11.29 -5.44 -0.45
CA GLN A 45 11.80 -5.28 -1.83
C GLN A 45 10.71 -4.79 -2.78
N GLY A 46 9.48 -5.30 -2.65
CA GLY A 46 8.33 -4.85 -3.43
C GLY A 46 8.01 -3.38 -3.22
N LYS A 47 8.04 -2.89 -1.97
CA LYS A 47 7.90 -1.45 -1.67
C LYS A 47 8.98 -0.61 -2.33
N GLU A 48 10.25 -1.01 -2.20
CA GLU A 48 11.38 -0.28 -2.81
C GLU A 48 11.27 -0.24 -4.33
N LEU A 49 10.89 -1.38 -4.94
CA LEU A 49 10.61 -1.46 -6.38
C LEU A 49 9.47 -0.54 -6.77
N PHE A 50 8.35 -0.56 -6.05
CA PHE A 50 7.21 0.31 -6.33
C PHE A 50 7.57 1.79 -6.26
N ALA A 51 8.33 2.20 -5.24
CA ALA A 51 8.75 3.59 -5.06
C ALA A 51 9.77 4.05 -6.13
N SER A 52 10.66 3.16 -6.57
CA SER A 52 11.75 3.51 -7.50
C SER A 52 11.43 3.25 -8.97
N ARG A 53 10.44 2.40 -9.26
CA ARG A 53 10.10 2.01 -10.62
C ARG A 53 9.45 3.18 -11.34
N THR A 54 10.16 3.65 -12.35
CA THR A 54 9.72 4.70 -13.24
C THR A 54 9.37 4.11 -14.59
N GLY A 55 8.39 4.69 -15.26
CA GLY A 55 7.93 4.23 -16.56
C GLY A 55 6.57 4.81 -16.84
N GLU A 56 6.32 5.12 -18.10
CA GLU A 56 5.03 5.62 -18.53
C GLU A 56 3.98 4.50 -18.38
N ALA A 57 2.95 4.77 -17.59
CA ALA A 57 1.84 3.86 -17.30
C ALA A 57 0.55 4.52 -17.80
N ASN A 58 0.21 4.22 -19.06
CA ASN A 58 -0.94 4.80 -19.78
C ASN A 58 -1.99 3.74 -20.16
N GLN A 59 -1.77 2.48 -19.81
CA GLN A 59 -2.78 1.43 -19.85
C GLN A 59 -3.35 1.25 -18.45
N GLY A 60 -4.52 0.63 -18.29
CA GLY A 60 -5.12 0.51 -16.97
C GLY A 60 -6.59 0.13 -17.00
N ARG A 61 -7.22 0.23 -15.83
CA ARG A 61 -8.66 -0.01 -15.65
C ARG A 61 -9.26 0.94 -14.64
N VAL A 62 -10.54 1.20 -14.85
CA VAL A 62 -11.42 1.79 -13.84
C VAL A 62 -12.25 0.68 -13.22
N GLU A 63 -12.40 0.72 -11.90
CA GLU A 63 -13.24 -0.18 -11.13
C GLU A 63 -14.26 0.61 -10.31
N ALA A 64 -15.46 0.05 -10.20
CA ALA A 64 -16.56 0.63 -9.45
C ALA A 64 -16.96 -0.29 -8.31
N TYR A 65 -17.04 0.23 -7.10
CA TYR A 65 -17.54 -0.50 -5.95
C TYR A 65 -18.74 0.21 -5.35
N ILE A 66 -19.89 -0.46 -5.34
CA ILE A 66 -21.09 0.00 -4.64
C ILE A 66 -21.27 -0.90 -3.42
N HIS A 67 -21.25 -0.31 -2.23
CA HIS A 67 -21.46 -1.07 -1.01
C HIS A 67 -22.88 -1.64 -0.98
N HIS A 68 -23.07 -2.81 -0.37
CA HIS A 68 -24.30 -3.60 -0.50
C HIS A 68 -25.59 -2.88 -0.03
N ASN A 69 -25.47 -1.86 0.82
CA ASN A 69 -26.59 -1.05 1.29
C ASN A 69 -26.89 0.17 0.39
N GLY A 70 -26.14 0.37 -0.69
CA GLY A 70 -26.30 1.46 -1.65
C GLY A 70 -25.92 2.85 -1.14
N ARG A 71 -25.35 2.98 0.08
CA ARG A 71 -25.05 4.28 0.70
C ARG A 71 -23.66 4.81 0.41
N VAL A 72 -22.73 3.94 -0.01
CA VAL A 72 -21.34 4.30 -0.32
C VAL A 72 -21.01 3.76 -1.71
N GLY A 73 -20.42 4.61 -2.55
CA GLY A 73 -19.96 4.27 -3.88
C GLY A 73 -18.53 4.78 -4.12
N VAL A 74 -17.72 3.99 -4.80
CA VAL A 74 -16.33 4.31 -5.15
C VAL A 74 -16.10 4.08 -6.64
N LEU A 75 -15.38 5.00 -7.27
CA LEU A 75 -14.70 4.79 -8.54
C LEU A 75 -13.20 4.95 -8.32
N ILE A 76 -12.40 4.04 -8.87
CA ILE A 76 -10.93 4.11 -8.80
C ILE A 76 -10.34 3.78 -10.18
N GLU A 77 -9.32 4.53 -10.55
CA GLU A 77 -8.50 4.30 -11.75
C GLU A 77 -7.09 3.87 -11.33
N MET A 78 -6.64 2.75 -11.87
CA MET A 78 -5.28 2.26 -11.70
C MET A 78 -4.67 1.94 -13.05
N ASP A 79 -3.44 2.39 -13.22
CA ASP A 79 -2.68 2.30 -14.45
C ASP A 79 -1.52 1.31 -14.32
N CYS A 80 -1.14 0.75 -15.46
CA CYS A 80 0.03 -0.07 -15.72
C CYS A 80 0.58 0.24 -17.12
N GLN A 81 1.58 -0.52 -17.57
CA GLN A 81 2.27 -0.23 -18.83
C GLN A 81 1.61 -0.95 -20.01
N THR A 82 1.08 -2.17 -19.81
CA THR A 82 0.46 -2.97 -20.87
C THR A 82 -0.99 -3.34 -20.60
N ASP A 83 -1.75 -3.52 -21.68
CA ASP A 83 -3.12 -4.02 -21.63
C ASP A 83 -3.18 -5.48 -21.16
N PHE A 84 -2.13 -6.27 -21.40
CA PHE A 84 -1.97 -7.63 -20.86
C PHE A 84 -2.01 -7.63 -19.33
N VAL A 85 -1.22 -6.76 -18.67
CA VAL A 85 -1.24 -6.65 -17.20
C VAL A 85 -2.56 -6.08 -16.71
N ALA A 86 -3.09 -5.04 -17.36
CA ALA A 86 -4.39 -4.46 -17.02
C ALA A 86 -5.50 -5.52 -17.01
N ASN A 87 -5.42 -6.52 -17.90
CA ASN A 87 -6.40 -7.59 -18.03
C ASN A 87 -6.10 -8.86 -17.23
N SER A 88 -4.98 -8.91 -16.51
CA SER A 88 -4.64 -10.04 -15.64
C SER A 88 -5.54 -10.12 -14.40
N ASP A 89 -5.78 -11.34 -13.91
CA ASP A 89 -6.59 -11.55 -12.70
C ASP A 89 -5.97 -10.88 -11.47
N ALA A 90 -4.65 -10.92 -11.34
CA ALA A 90 -3.92 -10.29 -10.23
C ALA A 90 -4.14 -8.76 -10.17
N PHE A 91 -4.10 -8.08 -11.32
CA PHE A 91 -4.34 -6.64 -11.39
C PHE A 91 -5.79 -6.30 -11.03
N ARG A 92 -6.76 -7.05 -11.60
CA ARG A 92 -8.19 -6.84 -11.35
C ARG A 92 -8.59 -7.10 -9.90
N GLU A 93 -8.01 -8.13 -9.28
CA GLU A 93 -8.26 -8.46 -7.88
C GLU A 93 -7.80 -7.34 -6.95
N VAL A 94 -6.55 -6.87 -7.12
CA VAL A 94 -6.00 -5.75 -6.34
C VAL A 94 -6.85 -4.49 -6.55
N LEU A 95 -7.19 -4.15 -7.79
CA LEU A 95 -7.99 -2.96 -8.09
C LEU A 95 -9.37 -2.99 -7.39
N LYS A 96 -10.04 -4.15 -7.40
CA LYS A 96 -11.31 -4.36 -6.69
C LYS A 96 -11.15 -4.24 -5.18
N ASP A 97 -10.09 -4.82 -4.64
CA ASP A 97 -9.79 -4.74 -3.22
C ASP A 97 -9.49 -3.30 -2.77
N LEU A 98 -8.80 -2.51 -3.59
CA LEU A 98 -8.58 -1.08 -3.34
C LEU A 98 -9.90 -0.29 -3.37
N ALA A 99 -10.79 -0.57 -4.35
CA ALA A 99 -12.10 0.09 -4.42
C ALA A 99 -12.93 -0.18 -3.16
N MET A 100 -12.95 -1.43 -2.69
CA MET A 100 -13.61 -1.81 -1.44
C MET A 100 -12.93 -1.18 -0.21
N HIS A 101 -11.60 -1.12 -0.20
CA HIS A 101 -10.85 -0.49 0.87
C HIS A 101 -11.20 0.99 1.03
N ILE A 102 -11.22 1.75 -0.07
CA ILE A 102 -11.61 3.17 -0.05
C ILE A 102 -13.04 3.35 0.48
N ALA A 103 -13.95 2.41 0.18
CA ALA A 103 -15.32 2.47 0.68
C ALA A 103 -15.40 2.23 2.20
N ALA A 104 -14.60 1.28 2.71
CA ALA A 104 -14.68 0.76 4.08
C ALA A 104 -13.72 1.43 5.09
N ALA A 105 -12.61 2.01 4.62
CA ALA A 105 -11.60 2.62 5.48
C ALA A 105 -12.19 3.75 6.32
N TYR A 106 -11.79 3.79 7.59
CA TYR A 106 -12.19 4.84 8.52
C TYR A 106 -10.97 5.35 9.31
N PRO A 107 -10.56 6.61 9.10
CA PRO A 107 -11.14 7.59 8.17
C PRO A 107 -10.94 7.19 6.68
N PRO A 108 -11.81 7.66 5.77
CA PRO A 108 -11.62 7.43 4.34
C PRO A 108 -10.39 8.21 3.83
N PRO A 109 -9.64 7.67 2.85
CA PRO A 109 -8.51 8.38 2.27
C PRO A 109 -8.98 9.65 1.54
N GLN A 110 -8.19 10.71 1.66
CA GLN A 110 -8.40 11.99 0.98
C GLN A 110 -7.38 12.21 -0.15
N TYR A 111 -6.21 11.59 -0.02
CA TYR A 111 -5.08 11.70 -0.92
C TYR A 111 -4.60 10.30 -1.31
N ILE A 112 -3.88 10.16 -2.43
CA ILE A 112 -3.33 8.86 -2.82
C ILE A 112 -2.05 8.62 -2.02
N LYS A 113 -1.16 9.60 -2.01
CA LYS A 113 0.17 9.54 -1.38
C LYS A 113 0.54 10.85 -0.66
N PRO A 114 1.54 10.84 0.24
CA PRO A 114 1.96 12.04 1.00
C PRO A 114 2.26 13.26 0.14
N GLU A 115 2.79 13.05 -1.07
CA GLU A 115 3.14 14.14 -2.00
C GLU A 115 1.92 14.85 -2.59
N ASP A 116 0.73 14.24 -2.52
CA ASP A 116 -0.52 14.86 -2.98
C ASP A 116 -1.15 15.75 -1.90
N VAL A 117 -0.63 15.72 -0.67
CA VAL A 117 -1.16 16.55 0.42
C VAL A 117 -0.73 18.00 0.20
N PRO A 118 -1.67 18.97 0.13
CA PRO A 118 -1.32 20.37 -0.07
C PRO A 118 -0.40 20.90 1.05
N PRO A 119 0.65 21.67 0.72
CA PRO A 119 1.57 22.21 1.71
C PRO A 119 0.88 22.98 2.84
N GLU A 120 -0.17 23.73 2.53
CA GLU A 120 -0.95 24.48 3.52
C GLU A 120 -1.67 23.58 4.54
N VAL A 121 -2.11 22.38 4.14
CA VAL A 121 -2.68 21.40 5.05
C VAL A 121 -1.59 20.86 5.95
N LEU A 122 -0.43 20.52 5.39
CA LEU A 122 0.71 19.99 6.16
C LEU A 122 1.22 20.97 7.20
N GLU A 123 1.42 22.24 6.84
CA GLU A 123 1.89 23.25 7.78
C GLU A 123 0.87 23.49 8.90
N ARG A 124 -0.42 23.53 8.58
CA ARG A 124 -1.48 23.64 9.59
C ARG A 124 -1.46 22.47 10.58
N GLU A 125 -1.36 21.23 10.09
CA GLU A 125 -1.30 20.06 10.97
C GLU A 125 -0.03 20.07 11.84
N LYS A 126 1.12 20.46 11.28
CA LYS A 126 2.39 20.62 12.03
C LYS A 126 2.25 21.63 13.17
N GLU A 127 1.67 22.79 12.90
CA GLU A 127 1.44 23.84 13.91
C GLU A 127 0.54 23.34 15.04
N ILE A 128 -0.54 22.64 14.69
CA ILE A 128 -1.45 22.04 15.67
C ILE A 128 -0.70 21.07 16.59
N TYR A 129 0.09 20.15 16.02
CA TYR A 129 0.83 19.16 16.82
C TYR A 129 1.95 19.78 17.65
N ARG A 130 2.65 20.78 17.11
CA ARG A 130 3.69 21.53 17.83
C ARG A 130 3.09 22.24 19.04
N HIS A 131 2.00 22.99 18.84
CA HIS A 131 1.32 23.71 19.90
C HIS A 131 0.77 22.77 20.98
N GLN A 132 0.20 21.62 20.59
CA GLN A 132 -0.23 20.59 21.56
C GLN A 132 0.94 20.09 22.43
N ALA A 133 2.09 19.78 21.82
CA ALA A 133 3.26 19.29 22.55
C ALA A 133 3.91 20.38 23.44
N GLU A 134 3.87 21.65 23.01
CA GLU A 134 4.30 22.80 23.82
C GLU A 134 3.42 22.99 25.06
N GLN A 135 2.09 22.89 24.91
CA GLN A 135 1.15 22.96 26.03
C GLN A 135 1.33 21.81 27.04
N GLU A 136 1.78 20.64 26.58
CA GLU A 136 2.17 19.53 27.44
C GLU A 136 3.55 19.72 28.13
N GLY A 137 4.21 20.87 27.92
CA GLY A 137 5.47 21.22 28.56
C GLY A 137 6.66 20.42 28.06
N LYS A 138 6.62 19.88 26.83
CA LYS A 138 7.71 19.06 26.30
C LYS A 138 8.90 19.93 25.85
N PRO A 139 10.15 19.47 26.00
CA PRO A 139 11.32 20.18 25.46
C PRO A 139 11.32 20.28 23.92
N PRO A 140 11.96 21.29 23.31
CA PRO A 140 11.95 21.49 21.85
C PRO A 140 12.38 20.28 21.01
N HIS A 141 13.45 19.59 21.42
CA HIS A 141 13.95 18.40 20.72
C HIS A 141 13.00 17.19 20.82
N VAL A 142 12.11 17.16 21.82
CA VAL A 142 11.07 16.14 21.97
C VAL A 142 9.85 16.52 21.15
N ILE A 143 9.48 17.81 21.11
CA ILE A 143 8.37 18.33 20.31
C ILE A 143 8.54 17.96 18.84
N GLU A 144 9.73 18.20 18.26
CA GLU A 144 9.97 17.87 16.84
C GLU A 144 9.79 16.37 16.54
N LYS A 145 10.25 15.49 17.44
CA LYS A 145 10.01 14.03 17.32
C LYS A 145 8.53 13.66 17.46
N ILE A 146 7.78 14.35 18.33
CA ILE A 146 6.34 14.14 18.47
C ILE A 146 5.62 14.56 17.20
N VAL A 147 5.96 15.73 16.65
CA VAL A 147 5.38 16.25 15.40
C VAL A 147 5.63 15.27 14.25
N GLU A 148 6.85 14.75 14.11
CA GLU A 148 7.18 13.75 13.10
C GLU A 148 6.32 12.47 13.25
N GLY A 149 6.19 11.95 14.47
CA GLY A 149 5.34 10.79 14.73
C GLY A 149 3.85 11.03 14.46
N LYS A 150 3.34 12.22 14.80
CA LYS A 150 1.96 12.62 14.53
C LYS A 150 1.71 12.80 13.04
N LEU A 151 2.66 13.37 12.29
CA LEU A 151 2.58 13.45 10.83
C LEU A 151 2.57 12.08 10.17
N LYS A 152 3.39 11.13 10.66
CA LYS A 152 3.34 9.75 10.17
C LYS A 152 1.94 9.14 10.34
N ASN A 153 1.33 9.33 11.51
CA ASN A 153 -0.04 8.88 11.77
C ASN A 153 -1.07 9.61 10.90
N PHE A 154 -0.89 10.90 10.67
CA PHE A 154 -1.74 11.68 9.75
C PHE A 154 -1.70 11.08 8.34
N TYR A 155 -0.52 10.79 7.79
CA TYR A 155 -0.40 10.13 6.48
C TYR A 155 -1.08 8.76 6.45
N GLN A 156 -0.92 7.95 7.50
CA GLN A 156 -1.61 6.66 7.62
C GLN A 156 -3.13 6.76 7.66
N GLN A 157 -3.68 7.94 8.02
CA GLN A 157 -5.11 8.19 8.05
C GLN A 157 -5.63 8.73 6.73
N VAL A 158 -4.93 9.67 6.09
CA VAL A 158 -5.46 10.42 4.94
C VAL A 158 -4.91 9.99 3.58
N CYS A 159 -3.77 9.29 3.54
CA CYS A 159 -3.15 8.84 2.28
C CYS A 159 -3.43 7.36 2.04
N LEU A 160 -4.10 7.04 0.93
CA LEU A 160 -4.48 5.67 0.55
C LEU A 160 -3.32 4.69 0.65
N ILE A 161 -2.15 4.98 0.04
CA ILE A 161 -1.04 4.02 0.02
C ILE A 161 -0.48 3.73 1.42
N LYS A 162 -0.63 4.65 2.37
CA LYS A 162 -0.12 4.49 3.74
C LYS A 162 -1.14 3.85 4.69
N GLN A 163 -2.39 3.67 4.25
CA GLN A 163 -3.43 3.06 5.07
C GLN A 163 -3.17 1.56 5.28
N PRO A 164 -3.46 1.04 6.50
CA PRO A 164 -3.50 -0.39 6.74
C PRO A 164 -4.68 -1.00 5.97
N PHE A 165 -4.46 -2.15 5.33
CA PHE A 165 -5.45 -2.78 4.49
C PHE A 165 -6.62 -3.34 5.30
N VAL A 166 -7.84 -2.99 4.91
CA VAL A 166 -9.07 -3.35 5.66
C VAL A 166 -9.36 -4.85 5.72
N LYS A 167 -8.85 -5.63 4.75
CA LYS A 167 -9.01 -7.10 4.77
C LYS A 167 -7.89 -7.81 5.52
N ASP A 168 -6.84 -7.09 5.94
CA ASP A 168 -5.80 -7.67 6.79
C ASP A 168 -6.21 -7.52 8.26
N PRO A 169 -6.59 -8.62 8.94
CA PRO A 169 -7.02 -8.57 10.33
C PRO A 169 -5.88 -8.21 11.29
N THR A 170 -4.62 -8.31 10.85
CA THR A 170 -3.46 -7.96 11.66
C THR A 170 -3.15 -6.46 11.64
N GLY A 171 -3.64 -5.73 10.63
CA GLY A 171 -3.34 -4.32 10.40
C GLY A 171 -1.87 -4.03 10.05
N GLN A 172 -1.09 -5.04 9.68
CA GLN A 172 0.34 -4.90 9.39
C GLN A 172 0.63 -4.62 7.92
N THR A 173 -0.26 -5.06 7.03
CA THR A 173 -0.13 -4.89 5.58
C THR A 173 -0.75 -3.57 5.17
N THR A 174 0.03 -2.72 4.51
CA THR A 174 -0.45 -1.45 3.95
C THR A 174 -0.89 -1.59 2.49
N ILE A 175 -1.61 -0.60 1.96
CA ILE A 175 -1.92 -0.57 0.52
C ILE A 175 -0.65 -0.48 -0.34
N GLU A 176 0.38 0.24 0.12
CA GLU A 176 1.69 0.30 -0.53
C GLU A 176 2.35 -1.08 -0.62
N ASP A 177 2.21 -1.93 0.40
CA ASP A 177 2.69 -3.32 0.35
C ASP A 177 1.99 -4.10 -0.77
N ILE A 178 0.66 -3.99 -0.87
CA ILE A 178 -0.13 -4.69 -1.87
C ILE A 178 0.24 -4.24 -3.28
N LEU A 179 0.43 -2.93 -3.48
CA LEU A 179 0.86 -2.37 -4.76
C LEU A 179 2.29 -2.79 -5.11
N GLY A 180 3.19 -2.87 -4.13
CA GLY A 180 4.56 -3.35 -4.31
C GLY A 180 4.64 -4.84 -4.63
N GLU A 181 3.84 -5.66 -3.95
CA GLU A 181 3.69 -7.09 -4.25
C GLU A 181 3.15 -7.29 -5.68
N LEU A 182 2.13 -6.52 -6.08
CA LEU A 182 1.62 -6.54 -7.44
C LEU A 182 2.68 -6.13 -8.46
N ALA A 183 3.35 -4.99 -8.26
CA ALA A 183 4.36 -4.46 -9.17
C ALA A 183 5.52 -5.44 -9.35
N ASN A 184 5.95 -6.12 -8.28
CA ASN A 184 6.98 -7.15 -8.34
C ASN A 184 6.49 -8.39 -9.11
N LYS A 185 5.26 -8.84 -8.84
CA LYS A 185 4.64 -9.99 -9.49
C LYS A 185 4.45 -9.80 -11.00
N VAL A 186 4.01 -8.62 -11.43
CA VAL A 186 3.75 -8.33 -12.85
C VAL A 186 4.96 -7.75 -13.58
N GLY A 187 5.93 -7.21 -12.86
CA GLY A 187 7.13 -6.61 -13.43
C GLY A 187 6.89 -5.27 -14.15
N GLU A 188 5.80 -4.56 -13.85
CA GLU A 188 5.41 -3.28 -14.46
C GLU A 188 5.24 -2.16 -13.43
N THR A 189 5.34 -0.91 -13.88
CA THR A 189 4.96 0.25 -13.08
C THR A 189 3.46 0.21 -12.81
N ILE A 190 3.05 0.31 -11.54
CA ILE A 190 1.65 0.40 -11.14
C ILE A 190 1.40 1.79 -10.56
N VAL A 191 0.32 2.45 -10.97
CA VAL A 191 -0.02 3.79 -10.49
C VAL A 191 -1.49 3.84 -10.14
N VAL A 192 -1.84 4.13 -8.88
CA VAL A 192 -3.21 4.57 -8.56
C VAL A 192 -3.33 6.01 -9.05
N ARG A 193 -4.16 6.25 -10.07
CA ARG A 193 -4.23 7.55 -10.75
C ARG A 193 -5.14 8.53 -10.03
N ARG A 194 -6.33 8.06 -9.65
CA ARG A 194 -7.39 8.84 -9.01
C ARG A 194 -8.47 7.93 -8.44
N PHE A 195 -9.20 8.44 -7.46
CA PHE A 195 -10.43 7.84 -7.00
C PHE A 195 -11.47 8.91 -6.67
N ALA A 196 -12.73 8.50 -6.64
CA ALA A 196 -13.83 9.29 -6.12
C ALA A 196 -14.65 8.41 -5.18
N ARG A 197 -14.97 8.93 -4.00
CA ARG A 197 -15.81 8.26 -3.00
C ARG A 197 -17.02 9.14 -2.70
N PHE A 198 -18.20 8.55 -2.79
CA PHE A 198 -19.46 9.18 -2.45
C PHE A 198 -20.10 8.46 -1.27
N GLU A 199 -20.65 9.21 -0.33
CA GLU A 199 -21.39 8.68 0.80
C GLU A 199 -22.65 9.52 1.02
N VAL A 200 -23.80 8.86 1.15
CA VAL A 200 -25.08 9.56 1.31
C VAL A 200 -25.08 10.41 2.59
N GLY A 201 -25.16 11.73 2.40
CA GLY A 201 -25.24 12.71 3.49
C GLY A 201 -23.89 13.21 4.00
N LYS A 202 -22.80 13.03 3.24
CA LYS A 202 -21.46 13.53 3.53
C LYS A 202 -20.92 14.37 2.38
#